data_AF-A0A7H0HCZ1-F1
#
_entry.id   AF-A0A7H0HCZ1-F1
#
_cell.length_a   1.000
_cell.length_b   1.000
_cell.length_c   1.000
_cell.angle_alpha   90.00
_cell.angle_beta   90.00
_cell.angle_gamma   90.00
#
_symmetry.space_group_name_H-M   'P 1'
#
loop_
_entity.id
_entity.type
_entity.pdbx_description
1 polymer ?
#
loop_
_entity_poly.entity_id
_entity_poly.type
_entity_poly.pdbx_seq_one_letter_code
_entity_poly.pdbx_strand_id
1 'polypeptide(L)'
;MNPDIYATLTGLLEQKFHLDPARLRPDVTLEELGLDSLSLMDFIFNAEDAYRLRIPEELLDPRQSGITLQHICEVIEGQLAAQPAPAHGAAA
;
A
#
# COMPACT_ATOMS: atom_id res chain seq x y z
N MET A 1 13.27 0.63 0.71
CA MET A 1 12.34 0.20 1.77
C MET A 1 12.46 1.12 2.97
N ASN A 2 11.64 2.16 2.95
CA ASN A 2 11.53 3.18 3.96
C ASN A 2 10.77 2.63 5.18
N PRO A 3 11.37 2.64 6.39
CA PRO A 3 10.74 2.09 7.59
C PRO A 3 9.43 2.79 7.97
N ASP A 4 9.27 4.07 7.60
CA ASP A 4 8.06 4.85 7.86
C ASP A 4 6.87 4.37 7.03
N ILE A 5 7.13 4.06 5.74
CA ILE A 5 6.10 3.54 4.83
C ILE A 5 5.60 2.19 5.32
N TYR A 6 6.53 1.31 5.64
CA TYR A 6 6.22 -0.01 6.14
C TYR A 6 5.44 0.02 7.47
N ALA A 7 5.83 0.88 8.42
CA ALA A 7 5.10 1.04 9.68
C ALA A 7 3.65 1.50 9.47
N THR A 8 3.42 2.43 8.53
CA THR A 8 2.07 2.89 8.19
C THR A 8 1.24 1.79 7.54
N LEU A 9 1.81 1.08 6.57
CA LEU A 9 1.12 -0.03 5.90
C LEU A 9 0.77 -1.16 6.87
N THR A 10 1.72 -1.55 7.72
CA THR A 10 1.47 -2.58 8.74
C THR A 10 0.43 -2.14 9.76
N GLY A 11 0.43 -0.87 10.17
CA GLY A 11 -0.61 -0.30 11.02
C GLY A 11 -2.00 -0.30 10.36
N LEU A 12 -2.10 -0.04 9.06
CA LEU A 12 -3.35 -0.15 8.31
C LEU A 12 -3.83 -1.61 8.26
N LEU A 13 -2.93 -2.55 8.01
CA LEU A 13 -3.22 -3.98 8.00
C LEU A 13 -3.68 -4.50 9.37
N GLU A 14 -3.05 -4.04 10.45
CA GLU A 14 -3.44 -4.41 11.82
C GLU A 14 -4.80 -3.81 12.19
N GLN A 15 -5.01 -2.51 11.94
CA GLN A 15 -6.21 -1.82 12.41
C GLN A 15 -7.45 -2.07 11.55
N LYS A 16 -7.29 -2.13 10.21
CA LYS A 16 -8.43 -2.29 9.29
C LYS A 16 -8.70 -3.75 8.94
N PHE A 17 -7.64 -4.55 8.82
CA PHE A 17 -7.73 -5.94 8.40
C PHE A 17 -7.53 -6.93 9.55
N HIS A 18 -7.30 -6.44 10.77
CA HIS A 18 -7.13 -7.25 11.98
C HIS A 18 -6.03 -8.31 11.82
N LEU A 19 -4.99 -7.98 11.06
CA LEU A 19 -3.87 -8.88 10.82
C LEU A 19 -2.86 -8.84 11.96
N ASP A 20 -2.25 -10.00 12.21
CA ASP A 20 -1.24 -10.13 13.25
C ASP A 20 0.10 -9.55 12.77
N PRO A 21 0.69 -8.57 13.48
CA PRO A 21 1.94 -7.92 13.07
C PRO A 21 3.12 -8.88 13.01
N ALA A 22 3.10 -10.01 13.73
CA ALA A 22 4.16 -11.02 13.63
C ALA A 22 4.13 -11.76 12.28
N ARG A 23 2.99 -11.74 11.56
CA ARG A 23 2.87 -12.32 10.21
C ARG A 23 3.21 -11.32 9.10
N LEU A 24 3.22 -10.02 9.38
CA LEU A 24 3.45 -8.96 8.41
C LEU A 24 4.92 -8.87 7.99
N ARG A 25 5.44 -9.87 7.27
CA ARG A 25 6.82 -9.87 6.78
C ARG A 25 6.93 -9.12 5.45
N PRO A 26 8.07 -8.51 5.11
CA PRO A 26 8.26 -7.87 3.80
C PRO A 26 8.05 -8.84 2.62
N ASP A 27 8.47 -10.08 2.80
CA ASP A 27 8.43 -11.15 1.79
C ASP A 27 7.07 -11.86 1.71
N VAL A 28 6.16 -11.59 2.66
CA VAL A 28 4.85 -12.25 2.66
C VAL A 28 3.96 -11.67 1.57
N THR A 29 3.22 -12.55 0.90
CA THR A 29 2.19 -12.11 -0.04
C THR A 29 0.94 -11.67 0.70
N LEU A 30 0.21 -10.71 0.13
CA LEU A 30 -1.08 -10.29 0.69
C LEU A 30 -2.10 -11.43 0.71
N GLU A 31 -2.04 -12.33 -0.27
CA GLU A 31 -2.87 -13.54 -0.32
C GLU A 31 -2.57 -14.49 0.85
N GLU A 32 -1.30 -14.67 1.23
CA GLU A 32 -0.90 -15.47 2.41
C GLU A 32 -1.34 -14.86 3.74
N LEU A 33 -1.54 -13.53 3.77
CA LEU A 33 -2.14 -12.83 4.90
C LEU A 33 -3.67 -12.98 4.94
N GLY A 34 -4.29 -13.54 3.90
CA GLY A 34 -5.74 -13.68 3.78
C GLY A 34 -6.42 -12.45 3.23
N LEU A 35 -5.71 -11.59 2.50
CA LEU A 35 -6.30 -10.46 1.80
C LEU A 35 -6.80 -10.92 0.43
N ASP A 36 -8.12 -10.91 0.27
CA ASP A 36 -8.77 -11.08 -1.02
C ASP A 36 -8.60 -9.83 -1.91
N SER A 37 -8.91 -9.95 -3.20
CA SER A 37 -8.84 -8.83 -4.16
C SER A 37 -9.63 -7.58 -3.74
N LEU A 38 -10.77 -7.75 -3.07
CA LEU A 38 -11.55 -6.63 -2.51
C LEU A 38 -10.83 -5.95 -1.34
N SER A 39 -10.24 -6.75 -0.45
CA SER A 39 -9.47 -6.26 0.69
C SER A 39 -8.20 -5.56 0.22
N LEU A 40 -7.57 -6.07 -0.83
CA LEU A 40 -6.39 -5.50 -1.47
C LEU A 40 -6.73 -4.16 -2.13
N MET A 41 -7.87 -4.08 -2.84
CA MET A 41 -8.39 -2.83 -3.39
C MET A 41 -8.61 -1.78 -2.28
N ASP A 42 -9.28 -2.15 -1.18
CA ASP A 42 -9.50 -1.23 -0.05
C ASP A 42 -8.15 -0.80 0.56
N PHE A 43 -7.22 -1.73 0.74
CA PHE A 43 -5.89 -1.46 1.30
C PHE A 43 -5.11 -0.46 0.44
N ILE A 44 -5.06 -0.67 -0.87
CA ILE A 44 -4.41 0.24 -1.83
C ILE A 44 -5.04 1.62 -1.74
N PHE A 45 -6.37 1.71 -1.72
CA PHE A 45 -7.08 2.97 -1.64
C PHE A 45 -6.77 3.74 -0.34
N ASN A 46 -6.71 3.05 0.80
CA ASN A 46 -6.33 3.68 2.07
C ASN A 46 -4.86 4.12 2.08
N ALA A 47 -3.96 3.36 1.46
CA ALA A 47 -2.57 3.75 1.33
C ALA A 47 -2.42 4.99 0.42
N GLU A 48 -3.10 5.00 -0.74
CA GLU A 48 -3.17 6.16 -1.64
C GLU A 48 -3.67 7.42 -0.91
N ASP A 49 -4.75 7.31 -0.14
CA ASP A 49 -5.33 8.42 0.63
C ASP A 49 -4.39 8.91 1.74
N ALA A 50 -3.79 7.98 2.50
CA ALA A 50 -2.84 8.30 3.59
C ALA A 50 -1.65 9.12 3.10
N TYR A 51 -1.15 8.84 1.89
CA TYR A 51 -0.04 9.57 1.29
C TYR A 51 -0.46 10.63 0.26
N ARG A 52 -1.77 10.82 0.05
CA ARG A 52 -2.32 11.65 -1.03
C ARG A 52 -1.63 11.44 -2.38
N LEU A 53 -1.47 10.19 -2.78
CA LEU A 53 -0.86 9.81 -4.05
C LEU A 53 -1.81 8.95 -4.88
N ARG A 54 -1.45 8.76 -6.15
CA ARG A 54 -2.14 7.82 -7.03
C ARG A 54 -1.20 6.71 -7.45
N ILE A 55 -1.58 5.47 -7.19
CA ILE A 55 -0.85 4.29 -7.64
C ILE A 55 -1.49 3.83 -8.95
N PRO A 56 -0.78 3.84 -10.08
CA PRO A 56 -1.30 3.29 -11.32
C PRO A 56 -1.44 1.76 -11.22
N GLU A 57 -2.52 1.22 -11.78
CA GLU A 57 -2.81 -0.22 -11.81
C GLU A 57 -1.68 -1.02 -12.50
N GLU A 58 -0.92 -0.41 -13.41
CA GLU A 58 0.26 -1.01 -14.05
C GLU A 58 1.38 -1.38 -13.07
N LEU A 59 1.48 -0.68 -11.94
CA LEU A 59 2.48 -0.96 -10.89
C LEU A 59 1.93 -1.88 -9.81
N LEU A 60 0.63 -1.76 -9.53
CA LEU A 60 -0.03 -2.48 -8.46
C LEU A 60 -1.48 -2.75 -8.83
N ASP A 61 -1.73 -3.94 -9.38
CA ASP A 61 -3.07 -4.38 -9.75
C ASP A 61 -3.72 -5.15 -8.58
N PRO A 62 -4.89 -4.75 -8.07
CA PRO A 62 -5.52 -5.41 -6.92
C PRO A 62 -5.95 -6.86 -7.17
N ARG A 63 -5.96 -7.30 -8.44
CA ARG A 63 -6.31 -8.66 -8.87
C ARG A 63 -5.06 -9.49 -9.19
N GLN A 64 -3.88 -8.89 -9.17
CA GLN A 64 -2.63 -9.61 -9.37
C GLN A 64 -2.29 -10.42 -8.12
N SER A 65 -2.01 -11.70 -8.33
CA SER A 65 -1.47 -12.58 -7.30
C SER A 65 0.04 -12.37 -7.10
N GLY A 66 0.54 -12.74 -5.93
CA GLY A 66 1.95 -12.65 -5.57
C GLY A 66 2.41 -11.25 -5.19
N ILE A 67 1.49 -10.32 -4.92
CA ILE A 67 1.84 -8.99 -4.40
C ILE A 67 2.35 -9.14 -2.97
N THR A 68 3.60 -8.76 -2.74
CA THR A 68 4.21 -8.75 -1.41
C THR A 68 4.05 -7.39 -0.73
N LEU A 69 4.14 -7.39 0.60
CA LEU A 69 4.14 -6.15 1.38
C LEU A 69 5.33 -5.23 1.01
N GLN A 70 6.48 -5.83 0.68
CA GLN A 70 7.64 -5.11 0.17
C GLN A 70 7.33 -4.41 -1.16
N HIS A 71 6.72 -5.10 -2.12
CA HIS A 71 6.38 -4.52 -3.43
C HIS A 71 5.54 -3.26 -3.28
N ILE A 72 4.54 -3.27 -2.40
CA ILE A 72 3.69 -2.10 -2.13
C ILE A 72 4.49 -0.95 -1.52
N CYS A 73 5.39 -1.25 -0.57
CA CYS A 73 6.28 -0.24 0.00
C CYS A 73 7.13 0.41 -1.09
N GLU A 74 7.70 -0.36 -2.01
CA GLU A 74 8.55 0.13 -3.10
C GLU A 74 7.76 0.98 -4.09
N VAL A 75 6.54 0.57 -4.45
CA VAL A 75 5.66 1.36 -5.32
C VAL A 75 5.34 2.71 -4.68
N ILE A 76 4.94 2.73 -3.40
CA ILE A 76 4.64 3.96 -2.67
C ILE A 76 5.89 4.84 -2.55
N GLU A 77 7.04 4.26 -2.21
CA GLU A 77 8.32 4.97 -2.10
C GLU A 77 8.70 5.63 -3.43
N GLY A 78 8.54 4.90 -4.54
CA GLY A 78 8.77 5.41 -5.89
C GLY A 78 7.83 6.56 -6.24
N GLN A 79 6.53 6.45 -5.92
CA GLN A 79 5.56 7.52 -6.15
C GLN A 79 5.85 8.76 -5.29
N LEU A 80 6.23 8.57 -4.04
CA LEU A 80 6.56 9.66 -3.13
C LEU A 80 7.81 10.42 -3.59
N ALA A 81 8.80 9.70 -4.14
CA ALA A 81 10.02 10.28 -4.70
C ALA A 81 9.80 10.94 -6.08
N ALA A 82 8.89 10.39 -6.89
CA ALA A 82 8.57 10.89 -8.22
C ALA A 82 7.61 12.09 -8.18
N GLN A 83 6.82 12.26 -7.12
CA GLN A 83 5.97 13.43 -6.97
C GLN A 83 6.81 14.67 -6.58
N PRO A 84 6.90 15.71 -7.44
CA PRO A 84 7.24 17.03 -6.94
C PRO A 84 6.16 17.43 -5.93
N ALA A 85 6.57 17.99 -4.79
CA ALA A 85 5.70 18.40 -3.68
C ALA A 85 4.32 18.89 -4.16
N PRO A 86 3.21 18.39 -3.58
CA PRO A 86 1.88 18.61 -4.14
C PRO A 86 1.57 20.10 -4.17
N ALA A 87 1.61 20.69 -5.37
CA ALA A 87 0.90 21.91 -5.67
C ALA A 87 -0.59 21.56 -5.56
N HIS A 88 -1.18 21.94 -4.43
CA HIS A 88 -2.60 21.83 -4.16
C HIS A 88 -3.38 22.62 -5.23
N GLY A 89 -3.73 21.95 -6.33
CA GLY A 89 -4.45 22.52 -7.47
C GLY A 89 -5.93 22.14 -7.42
N ALA A 90 -6.71 23.03 -6.82
CA ALA A 90 -8.08 23.42 -7.16
C ALA A 90 -9.03 22.42 -7.86
N ALA A 91 -10.15 22.14 -7.21
CA ALA A 91 -11.49 22.06 -7.82
C ALA A 91 -12.53 22.12 -6.68
N ALA A 92 -13.64 22.85 -6.72
CA ALA A 92 -14.16 23.95 -7.53
C ALA A 92 -15.28 24.60 -6.68
#